data_AF-A0A2U1JSW2-F1
#
_entry.id   AF-A0A2U1JSW2-F1
#
_cell.length_a   1.000
_cell.length_b   1.000
_cell.length_c   1.000
_cell.angle_alpha   90.00
_cell.angle_beta   90.00
_cell.angle_gamma   90.00
#
_symmetry.space_group_name_H-M   'P 1'
#
loop_
_entity.id
_entity.type
_entity.pdbx_description
1 polymer ?
#
loop_
_entity_poly.entity_id
_entity_poly.type
_entity_poly.pdbx_seq_one_letter_code
_entity_poly.pdbx_strand_id
1 'polypeptide(L)'
;MAEKGELTSIEQSEIMNALISYGRSLKPDEVNEKFKQIRLGTRHLLEQTEKSLDSALDSVHEFHKMLESVVVKEKSLPDGATVGDDADTIKFIDSLKKDAYNFSQAEKLIGISRQTIKKHAESGSYSLKVTKIAKTDYITKENLIVYYRDYFKKDGFGF
;
A
#
# COMPACT_ATOMS: atom_id res chain seq x y z
N MET A 1 3.06 -20.53 18.57
CA MET A 1 2.57 -21.08 19.85
C MET A 1 1.46 -20.16 20.33
N ALA A 2 0.23 -20.44 19.89
CA ALA A 2 -1.00 -19.82 20.36
C ALA A 2 -1.93 -20.99 20.67
N GLU A 3 -1.66 -21.66 21.79
CA GLU A 3 -2.39 -22.85 22.21
C GLU A 3 -3.36 -22.45 23.33
N LYS A 4 -4.66 -22.43 22.99
CA LYS A 4 -5.85 -22.30 23.84
C LYS A 4 -5.92 -21.02 24.69
N GLY A 5 -6.85 -20.13 24.35
CA GLY A 5 -7.20 -18.93 25.11
C GLY A 5 -7.87 -19.19 26.47
N GLU A 6 -7.38 -20.18 27.22
CA GLU A 6 -7.79 -20.43 28.59
C GLU A 6 -6.98 -19.52 29.53
N LEU A 7 -7.68 -18.91 30.48
CA LEU A 7 -7.03 -18.16 31.56
C LEU A 7 -6.12 -19.11 32.36
N THR A 8 -4.94 -18.63 32.71
CA THR A 8 -4.03 -19.34 33.62
C THR A 8 -4.67 -19.50 35.00
N SER A 9 -4.21 -20.48 35.78
CA SER A 9 -4.68 -20.69 37.15
C SER A 9 -4.49 -19.46 38.05
N ILE A 10 -3.46 -18.65 37.80
CA ILE A 10 -3.20 -17.40 38.50
C ILE A 10 -4.28 -16.37 38.16
N GLU A 11 -4.53 -16.11 36.87
CA GLU A 11 -5.55 -15.15 36.42
C GLU A 11 -6.95 -15.56 36.89
N GLN A 12 -7.28 -16.85 36.84
CA GLN A 12 -8.53 -17.38 37.38
C GLN A 12 -8.65 -17.11 38.88
N SER A 13 -7.58 -17.32 39.66
CA SER A 13 -7.57 -17.07 41.10
C SER A 13 -7.74 -15.58 41.42
N GLU A 14 -7.09 -14.70 40.68
CA GLU A 14 -7.22 -13.24 40.83
C GLU A 14 -8.65 -12.76 40.56
N ILE A 15 -9.26 -13.22 39.46
CA ILE A 15 -10.65 -12.90 39.13
C ILE A 15 -11.59 -13.40 40.22
N MET A 16 -11.42 -14.64 40.68
CA MET A 16 -12.25 -15.21 41.74
C MET A 16 -12.12 -14.44 43.06
N ASN A 17 -10.90 -14.07 43.46
CA ASN A 17 -10.66 -13.28 44.65
C ASN A 17 -11.29 -11.89 44.57
N ALA A 18 -11.20 -11.23 43.41
CA ALA A 18 -11.85 -9.94 43.17
C ALA A 18 -13.38 -10.05 43.25
N LEU A 19 -13.97 -11.07 42.63
CA LEU A 19 -15.41 -11.32 42.69
C LEU A 19 -15.89 -11.63 44.12
N ILE A 20 -15.14 -12.45 44.88
CA ILE A 20 -15.44 -12.74 46.28
C ILE A 20 -15.35 -11.47 47.12
N SER A 21 -14.31 -10.66 46.94
CA SER A 21 -14.13 -9.40 47.65
C SER A 21 -15.28 -8.43 47.36
N TYR A 22 -15.67 -8.31 46.09
CA TYR A 22 -16.82 -7.50 45.69
C TYR A 22 -18.12 -8.03 46.31
N GLY A 23 -18.39 -9.33 46.21
CA GLY A 23 -19.58 -9.97 46.78
C GLY A 23 -19.73 -9.77 48.28
N ARG A 24 -18.61 -9.78 49.04
CA ARG A 24 -18.60 -9.51 50.49
C ARG A 24 -19.02 -8.09 50.86
N SER A 25 -18.92 -7.13 49.94
CA SER A 25 -19.33 -5.74 50.17
C SER A 25 -20.84 -5.51 49.98
N LEU A 26 -21.56 -6.50 49.46
CA LEU A 26 -23.00 -6.43 49.15
C LEU A 26 -23.85 -7.07 50.26
N LYS A 27 -25.13 -6.71 50.32
CA LYS A 27 -26.08 -7.41 51.18
C LYS A 27 -26.41 -8.79 50.61
N PRO A 28 -26.68 -9.82 51.44
CA PRO A 28 -26.93 -11.19 50.98
C PRO A 28 -28.02 -11.33 49.90
N ASP A 29 -29.07 -10.53 49.99
CA ASP A 29 -30.20 -10.50 49.04
C ASP A 29 -29.83 -9.86 47.68
N GLU A 30 -28.81 -9.01 47.64
CA GLU A 30 -28.38 -8.28 46.44
C GLU A 30 -27.31 -9.04 45.63
N VAL A 31 -26.57 -9.98 46.25
CA VAL A 31 -25.46 -10.70 45.63
C VAL A 31 -25.89 -11.39 44.33
N ASN A 32 -27.00 -12.13 44.36
CA ASN A 32 -27.44 -12.93 43.22
C ASN A 32 -27.77 -12.07 42.00
N GLU A 33 -28.45 -10.93 42.20
CA GLU A 33 -28.81 -10.05 41.09
C GLU A 33 -27.57 -9.37 40.51
N LYS A 34 -26.64 -8.88 41.34
CA LYS A 34 -25.39 -8.29 40.85
C LYS A 34 -24.54 -9.28 40.06
N PHE A 35 -24.41 -10.52 40.53
CA PHE A 35 -23.66 -11.55 39.80
C PHE A 35 -24.35 -11.98 38.49
N LYS A 36 -25.69 -11.96 38.44
CA LYS A 36 -26.45 -12.16 37.20
C LYS A 36 -26.14 -11.05 36.18
N GLN A 37 -26.14 -9.79 36.61
CA GLN A 37 -25.80 -8.66 35.74
C GLN A 37 -24.35 -8.73 35.24
N ILE A 38 -23.40 -9.11 36.10
CA ILE A 38 -21.99 -9.34 35.69
C ILE A 38 -21.94 -10.40 34.58
N ARG A 39 -22.60 -11.56 34.76
CA ARG A 39 -22.62 -12.62 33.74
C ARG A 39 -23.21 -12.15 32.41
N LEU A 40 -24.31 -11.39 32.44
CA LEU A 40 -24.94 -10.86 31.23
C LEU A 40 -24.03 -9.83 30.54
N GLY A 41 -23.42 -8.92 31.32
CA GLY A 41 -22.46 -7.94 30.82
C GLY A 41 -21.25 -8.62 30.17
N THR A 42 -20.69 -9.65 30.81
CA THR A 42 -19.56 -10.43 30.24
C THR A 42 -19.95 -11.09 28.92
N ARG A 43 -21.14 -11.72 28.83
CA ARG A 43 -21.61 -12.31 27.57
C ARG A 43 -21.75 -11.26 26.47
N HIS A 44 -22.32 -10.11 26.80
CA HIS A 44 -22.46 -9.03 25.84
C HIS A 44 -21.11 -8.51 25.33
N LEU A 45 -20.13 -8.32 26.23
CA LEU A 45 -18.78 -7.90 25.86
C LEU A 45 -18.09 -8.91 24.93
N LEU A 46 -18.23 -10.20 25.21
CA LEU A 46 -17.68 -11.26 24.35
C LEU A 46 -18.33 -11.24 22.96
N GLU A 47 -19.66 -11.12 22.89
CA GLU A 47 -20.37 -11.02 21.61
C GLU A 47 -19.96 -9.79 20.79
N GLN A 48 -19.78 -8.63 21.43
CA GLN A 48 -19.31 -7.42 20.75
C GLN A 48 -17.86 -7.55 20.28
N THR A 49 -17.03 -8.25 21.05
CA THR A 49 -15.64 -8.53 20.68
C THR A 49 -15.59 -9.42 19.44
N GLU A 50 -16.40 -10.48 19.40
CA GLU A 50 -16.51 -11.38 18.23
C GLU A 50 -16.95 -10.61 16.98
N LYS A 51 -18.00 -9.79 17.07
CA LYS A 51 -18.44 -8.93 15.94
C LYS A 51 -17.37 -7.94 15.48
N SER A 52 -16.57 -7.43 16.40
CA SER A 52 -15.47 -6.52 16.08
C SER A 52 -14.33 -7.25 15.35
N LEU A 53 -14.03 -8.49 15.76
CA LEU A 53 -13.06 -9.34 15.08
C LEU A 53 -13.53 -9.68 13.65
N ASP A 54 -14.79 -10.05 13.47
CA ASP A 54 -15.37 -10.31 12.14
C ASP A 54 -15.27 -9.07 11.24
N SER A 55 -15.64 -7.91 11.76
CA SER A 55 -15.57 -6.64 11.01
C SER A 55 -14.14 -6.28 10.61
N ALA A 56 -13.16 -6.54 11.50
CA ALA A 56 -11.75 -6.34 11.20
C ALA A 56 -11.26 -7.32 10.13
N LEU A 57 -11.68 -8.59 10.20
CA LEU A 57 -11.35 -9.61 9.21
C LEU A 57 -11.90 -9.24 7.83
N ASP A 58 -13.16 -8.80 7.75
CA ASP A 58 -13.78 -8.36 6.49
C ASP A 58 -13.03 -7.15 5.90
N SER A 59 -12.63 -6.20 6.74
CA SER A 59 -11.84 -5.04 6.31
C SER A 59 -10.48 -5.45 5.72
N VAL A 60 -9.81 -6.43 6.34
CA VAL A 60 -8.55 -6.99 5.82
C VAL A 60 -8.77 -7.72 4.49
N HIS A 61 -9.85 -8.49 4.35
CA HIS A 61 -10.17 -9.15 3.09
C HIS A 61 -10.43 -8.16 1.95
N GLU A 62 -11.21 -7.10 2.19
CA GLU A 62 -11.46 -6.07 1.19
C GLU A 62 -10.17 -5.33 0.80
N PHE A 63 -9.30 -5.05 1.77
CA PHE A 63 -7.98 -4.48 1.50
C PHE A 63 -7.12 -5.40 0.61
N HIS A 64 -7.09 -6.71 0.91
CA HIS A 64 -6.37 -7.67 0.06
C HIS A 64 -6.93 -7.75 -1.36
N LYS A 65 -8.25 -7.78 -1.53
CA LYS A 65 -8.88 -7.74 -2.87
C LYS A 65 -8.51 -6.48 -3.64
N MET A 66 -8.50 -5.33 -2.97
CA MET A 66 -8.08 -4.06 -3.58
C MET A 66 -6.62 -4.16 -4.05
N LEU A 67 -5.71 -4.66 -3.21
CA LEU A 67 -4.30 -4.85 -3.58
C LEU A 67 -4.14 -5.83 -4.74
N GLU A 68 -4.85 -6.95 -4.75
CA GLU A 68 -4.83 -7.89 -5.88
C GLU A 68 -5.24 -7.20 -7.18
N SER A 69 -6.28 -6.36 -7.15
CA SER A 69 -6.70 -5.60 -8.33
C SER A 69 -5.62 -4.63 -8.84
N VAL A 70 -4.84 -4.02 -7.93
CA VAL A 70 -3.72 -3.14 -8.26
C VAL A 70 -2.57 -3.95 -8.85
N VAL A 71 -2.21 -5.08 -8.25
CA VAL A 71 -1.14 -5.97 -8.74
C VAL A 71 -1.49 -6.52 -10.12
N VAL A 72 -2.74 -6.91 -10.37
CA VAL A 72 -3.19 -7.36 -11.69
C VAL A 72 -3.09 -6.24 -12.72
N LYS A 73 -3.51 -5.01 -12.36
CA LYS A 73 -3.37 -3.83 -13.23
C LYS A 73 -1.90 -3.57 -13.54
N GLU A 74 -1.03 -3.56 -12.55
CA GLU A 74 0.41 -3.33 -12.71
C GLU A 74 1.04 -4.36 -13.65
N LYS A 75 0.73 -5.66 -13.46
CA LYS A 75 1.21 -6.74 -14.36
C LYS A 75 0.72 -6.64 -15.80
N SER A 76 -0.39 -5.94 -16.04
CA SER A 76 -0.93 -5.73 -17.39
C SER A 76 -0.28 -4.54 -18.12
N LEU A 77 0.48 -3.71 -17.41
CA LEU A 77 1.14 -2.55 -17.99
C LEU A 77 2.43 -2.95 -18.74
N PRO A 78 2.82 -2.19 -19.77
CA PRO A 78 4.12 -2.37 -20.43
C PRO A 78 5.28 -2.18 -19.46
N ASP A 79 6.39 -2.87 -19.71
CA ASP A 79 7.61 -2.74 -18.90
C ASP A 79 8.08 -1.28 -18.80
N GLY A 80 8.13 -0.76 -17.56
CA GLY A 80 8.49 0.61 -17.22
C GLY A 80 7.29 1.55 -16.99
N ALA A 81 6.06 1.13 -17.29
CA ALA A 81 4.84 1.85 -16.94
C ALA A 81 4.40 1.54 -15.50
N THR A 82 3.64 2.47 -14.92
CA THR A 82 3.21 2.43 -13.52
C THR A 82 1.73 2.72 -13.40
N VAL A 83 1.10 2.21 -12.33
CA VAL A 83 -0.29 2.51 -12.01
C VAL A 83 -0.39 3.99 -11.68
N GLY A 84 -0.95 4.78 -12.61
CA GLY A 84 -1.00 6.25 -12.53
C GLY A 84 -0.57 6.95 -13.83
N ASP A 85 0.15 6.26 -14.72
CA ASP A 85 0.42 6.77 -16.06
C ASP A 85 -0.88 6.93 -16.85
N ASP A 86 -0.99 8.01 -17.63
CA ASP A 86 -2.14 8.18 -18.53
C ASP A 86 -1.97 7.39 -19.82
N ALA A 87 -3.02 7.37 -20.63
CA ALA A 87 -3.04 6.63 -21.88
C ALA A 87 -1.91 7.05 -22.84
N ASP A 88 -1.50 8.32 -22.87
CA ASP A 88 -0.47 8.79 -23.79
C ASP A 88 0.93 8.43 -23.29
N THR A 89 1.14 8.45 -21.98
CA THR A 89 2.37 7.97 -21.32
C THR A 89 2.52 6.47 -21.50
N ILE A 90 1.46 5.69 -21.30
CA ILE A 90 1.46 4.23 -21.53
C ILE A 90 1.76 3.93 -23.00
N LYS A 91 1.11 4.61 -23.95
CA LYS A 91 1.40 4.46 -25.39
C LYS A 91 2.85 4.82 -25.72
N PHE A 92 3.38 5.88 -25.13
CA PHE A 92 4.77 6.26 -25.31
C PHE A 92 5.71 5.15 -24.82
N ILE A 93 5.50 4.64 -23.60
CA ILE A 93 6.30 3.56 -23.01
C ILE A 93 6.24 2.29 -23.86
N ASP A 94 5.05 1.89 -24.31
CA ASP A 94 4.84 0.71 -25.17
C ASP A 94 5.53 0.87 -26.54
N SER A 95 5.68 2.09 -27.04
CA SER A 95 6.42 2.37 -28.27
C SER A 95 7.95 2.17 -28.15
N LEU A 96 8.48 2.08 -26.92
CA LEU A 96 9.91 1.96 -26.65
C LEU A 96 10.41 0.51 -26.81
N LYS A 97 10.78 0.16 -28.04
CA LYS A 97 11.29 -1.18 -28.43
C LYS A 97 12.78 -1.45 -28.18
N LYS A 98 13.56 -0.48 -27.68
CA LYS A 98 15.01 -0.60 -27.49
C LYS A 98 15.39 -0.18 -26.07
N ASP A 99 16.47 -0.75 -25.55
CA ASP A 99 16.97 -0.40 -24.21
C ASP A 99 17.69 0.95 -24.19
N ALA A 100 18.14 1.44 -25.35
CA ALA A 100 18.85 2.71 -25.47
C ALA A 100 18.57 3.41 -26.81
N TYR A 101 18.51 4.74 -26.73
CA TYR A 101 18.21 5.63 -27.85
C TYR A 101 19.25 6.74 -27.95
N ASN A 102 19.71 7.03 -29.16
CA ASN A 102 20.47 8.27 -29.37
C ASN A 102 19.50 9.47 -29.50
N PHE A 103 20.04 10.68 -29.41
CA PHE A 103 19.21 11.89 -29.43
C PHE A 103 18.33 12.04 -30.68
N SER A 104 18.79 11.61 -31.85
CA SER A 104 17.99 11.67 -33.09
C SER A 104 16.82 10.68 -33.09
N GLN A 105 16.96 9.55 -32.39
CA GLN A 105 15.86 8.61 -32.20
C GLN A 105 14.89 9.12 -31.13
N ALA A 106 15.39 9.69 -30.04
CA ALA A 106 14.56 10.29 -28.99
C ALA A 106 13.70 11.45 -29.54
N GLU A 107 14.25 12.29 -30.41
CA GLU A 107 13.51 13.36 -31.11
C GLU A 107 12.29 12.82 -31.86
N LYS A 108 12.43 11.70 -32.59
CA LYS A 108 11.32 11.08 -33.33
C LYS A 108 10.25 10.49 -32.41
N LEU A 109 10.63 10.02 -31.23
CA LEU A 109 9.71 9.40 -30.28
C LEU A 109 8.95 10.43 -29.45
N ILE A 110 9.63 11.51 -29.06
CA ILE A 110 9.10 12.51 -28.12
C ILE A 110 8.53 13.73 -28.85
N GLY A 111 8.93 13.98 -30.10
CA GLY A 111 8.45 15.11 -30.90
C GLY A 111 9.06 16.46 -30.50
N ILE A 112 10.19 16.47 -29.77
CA ILE A 112 10.95 17.67 -29.44
C ILE A 112 12.33 17.64 -30.09
N SER A 113 12.87 18.82 -30.39
CA SER A 113 14.12 18.90 -31.16
C SER A 113 15.29 18.20 -30.47
N ARG A 114 16.16 17.56 -31.26
CA ARG A 114 17.40 16.97 -30.76
C ARG A 114 18.24 17.94 -29.94
N GLN A 115 18.31 19.20 -30.34
CA GLN A 115 19.08 20.25 -29.65
C GLN A 115 18.50 20.54 -28.26
N THR A 116 17.17 20.56 -28.15
CA THR A 116 16.45 20.72 -26.89
C THR A 116 16.74 19.54 -25.94
N ILE A 117 16.60 18.30 -26.42
CA ILE A 117 16.88 17.10 -25.61
C ILE A 117 18.33 17.11 -25.11
N LYS A 118 19.27 17.45 -26.00
CA LYS A 118 20.69 17.52 -25.65
C LYS A 118 20.93 18.58 -24.56
N LYS A 119 20.34 19.76 -24.70
CA LYS A 119 20.44 20.82 -23.68
C LYS A 119 19.89 20.35 -22.34
N HIS A 120 18.74 19.68 -22.32
CA HIS A 120 18.16 19.14 -21.07
C HIS A 120 19.06 18.09 -20.42
N ALA A 121 19.68 17.21 -21.22
CA ALA A 121 20.61 16.21 -20.71
C ALA A 121 21.88 16.85 -20.12
N GLU A 122 22.40 17.91 -20.77
CA GLU A 122 23.57 18.66 -20.28
C GLU A 122 23.28 19.45 -19.00
N SER A 123 22.08 20.01 -18.87
CA SER A 123 21.65 20.76 -17.68
C SER A 123 21.02 19.90 -16.58
N GLY A 124 20.84 18.59 -16.80
CA GLY A 124 20.14 17.68 -15.89
C GLY A 124 18.66 18.02 -15.67
N SER A 125 18.03 18.70 -16.64
CA SER A 125 16.63 19.13 -16.51
C SER A 125 15.67 17.97 -16.70
N TYR A 126 14.55 18.00 -15.96
CA TYR A 126 13.49 16.97 -16.02
C TYR A 126 14.03 15.56 -15.80
N SER A 127 14.99 15.45 -14.88
CA SER A 127 15.67 14.20 -14.51
C SER A 127 16.33 13.44 -15.67
N LEU A 128 16.52 14.08 -16.83
CA LEU A 128 17.08 13.43 -18.00
C LEU A 128 18.56 13.10 -17.78
N LYS A 129 18.87 11.81 -17.79
CA LYS A 129 20.23 11.28 -17.67
C LYS A 129 20.64 10.57 -18.95
N VAL A 130 21.91 10.71 -19.28
CA VAL A 130 22.55 10.01 -20.40
C VAL A 130 23.59 9.02 -19.90
N THR A 131 23.76 7.94 -20.64
CA THR A 131 24.79 6.93 -20.41
C THR A 131 25.71 6.89 -21.62
N LYS A 132 27.02 6.79 -21.38
CA LYS A 132 28.01 6.60 -22.44
C LYS A 132 28.11 5.12 -22.79
N ILE A 133 27.78 4.77 -24.02
CA ILE A 133 28.05 3.45 -24.58
C ILE A 133 29.17 3.63 -25.61
N ALA A 134 30.35 3.08 -25.28
CA ALA A 134 31.61 3.34 -25.97
C ALA A 134 31.98 4.84 -25.99
N LYS A 135 31.70 5.55 -27.08
CA LYS A 135 32.06 6.97 -27.27
C LYS A 135 30.85 7.87 -27.57
N THR A 136 29.65 7.33 -27.52
CA THR A 136 28.42 8.03 -27.89
C THR A 136 27.48 8.09 -26.70
N ASP A 137 26.83 9.24 -26.51
CA ASP A 137 25.82 9.42 -25.48
C ASP A 137 24.48 8.82 -25.94
N TYR A 138 23.90 7.99 -25.07
CA TYR A 138 22.58 7.39 -25.24
C TYR A 138 21.70 7.74 -24.06
N ILE A 139 20.39 7.73 -24.28
CA ILE A 139 19.36 7.81 -23.25
C ILE A 139 18.79 6.39 -23.11
N THR A 140 18.86 5.81 -21.91
CA THR A 140 18.27 4.48 -21.68
C THR A 140 16.75 4.57 -21.73
N LYS A 141 16.08 3.45 -21.96
CA LYS A 141 14.62 3.37 -21.94
C LYS A 141 14.06 3.99 -20.65
N GLU A 142 14.59 3.62 -19.49
CA GLU A 142 14.13 4.12 -18.19
C GLU A 142 14.28 5.63 -18.06
N ASN A 143 15.45 6.17 -18.45
CA ASN A 143 15.70 7.61 -18.37
C ASN A 143 14.81 8.40 -19.36
N LEU A 144 14.46 7.80 -20.50
CA LEU A 144 13.56 8.40 -21.47
C LEU A 144 12.11 8.43 -20.95
N ILE A 145 11.68 7.39 -20.24
CA ILE A 145 10.38 7.32 -19.59
C ILE A 145 10.27 8.37 -18.49
N VAL A 146 11.24 8.43 -17.58
CA VAL A 146 11.28 9.43 -16.50
C VAL A 146 11.28 10.84 -17.09
N TYR A 147 12.10 11.08 -18.10
CA TYR A 147 12.13 12.38 -18.78
C TYR A 147 10.79 12.75 -19.41
N TYR A 148 10.11 11.81 -20.07
CA TYR A 148 8.80 12.05 -20.66
C TYR A 148 7.76 12.41 -19.59
N ARG A 149 7.75 11.68 -18.45
CA ARG A 149 6.88 12.00 -17.31
C ARG A 149 7.17 13.42 -16.81
N ASP A 150 8.41 13.73 -16.44
CA ASP A 150 8.75 15.02 -15.84
C ASP A 150 8.54 16.22 -16.79
N TYR A 151 8.77 16.02 -18.08
CA TYR A 151 8.67 17.09 -19.08
C TYR A 151 7.24 17.38 -19.51
N PHE A 152 6.44 16.33 -19.79
CA PHE A 152 5.06 16.48 -20.28
C PHE A 152 4.03 16.47 -19.15
N LYS A 153 4.37 15.92 -17.98
CA LYS A 153 3.54 15.96 -16.78
C LYS A 153 4.24 16.70 -15.65
N LYS A 154 3.86 17.96 -15.45
CA LYS A 154 4.19 18.69 -14.22
C LYS A 154 3.36 18.23 -13.00
N ASP A 155 2.21 17.59 -13.23
CA ASP A 155 1.22 17.28 -12.20
C ASP A 155 0.82 15.79 -12.17
N GLY A 156 1.76 14.89 -12.44
CA GLY A 156 1.53 13.47 -12.19
C GLY A 156 1.49 13.25 -10.68
N PHE A 157 0.30 13.01 -10.11
CA PHE A 157 0.13 12.65 -8.71
C PHE A 157 1.12 11.54 -8.34
N GLY A 158 2.20 11.92 -7.68
CA GLY A 158 3.12 11.01 -7.04
C GLY A 158 2.52 10.59 -5.72
N PHE A 159 1.51 9.71 -5.78
CA PHE A 159 1.05 8.81 -4.72
C PHE A 159 0.20 7.71 -5.34
#